data_AF-A0A7W5V657-F1
#
_entry.id   AF-A0A7W5V657-F1
#
_cell.length_a   1.000
_cell.length_b   1.000
_cell.length_c   1.000
_cell.angle_alpha   90.00
_cell.angle_beta   90.00
_cell.angle_gamma   90.00
#
_symmetry.space_group_name_H-M   'P 1'
#
loop_
_entity.id
_entity.type
_entity.pdbx_description
1 polymer ?
#
loop_
_entity_poly.entity_id
_entity_poly.type
_entity_poly.pdbx_seq_one_letter_code
_entity_poly.pdbx_strand_id
1 'polypeptide(L)' 'MGRQPFGVFLRIDGVPDAIGLAEITAMPAGFELPGMGAEVAGEVIWHVEHNHQVKIRITS' A
#
# COMPACT_ATOMS: atom_id res chain seq x y z
N MET A 1 19.59 14.07 2.23
CA MET A 1 19.24 12.75 2.83
C MET A 1 17.99 12.95 3.66
N GLY A 2 16.83 12.66 3.10
CA GLY A 2 15.54 12.72 3.80
C GLY A 2 14.95 11.33 3.83
N ARG A 3 14.28 10.96 4.93
CA ARG A 3 13.48 9.73 5.00
C ARG A 3 12.31 9.91 4.03
N GLN A 4 12.48 9.50 2.78
CA GLN A 4 11.37 9.39 1.86
C GLN A 4 10.45 8.29 2.43
N PRO A 5 9.16 8.56 2.64
CA PRO A 5 8.29 7.53 3.15
C PRO A 5 8.27 6.37 2.14
N PHE A 6 8.58 5.16 2.62
CA PHE A 6 8.65 3.98 1.75
C PHE A 6 7.28 3.60 1.20
N GLY A 7 6.23 3.91 1.96
CA GLY A 7 4.84 3.59 1.67
C GLY A 7 4.02 3.53 2.95
N VAL A 8 2.79 3.04 2.85
CA VAL A 8 1.95 2.68 4.01
C VAL A 8 1.58 1.21 3.95
N PHE A 9 1.45 0.60 5.12
CA PHE A 9 0.89 -0.73 5.23
C PHE A 9 -0.63 -0.66 5.27
N LEU A 10 -1.27 -1.55 4.54
CA LEU A 10 -2.72 -1.62 4.36
C LEU A 10 -3.20 -2.99 4.83
N ARG A 11 -4.36 -3.02 5.46
CA ARG A 11 -5.11 -4.26 5.66
C ARG A 11 -6.00 -4.47 4.45
N ILE A 12 -6.11 -5.71 4.00
CA ILE A 12 -6.95 -6.05 2.84
C ILE A 12 -8.24 -6.67 3.35
N ASP A 13 -9.36 -6.07 2.95
CA ASP A 13 -10.68 -6.59 3.28
C ASP A 13 -10.86 -7.99 2.66
N GLY A 14 -11.39 -8.91 3.47
CA GLY A 14 -11.58 -10.30 3.08
C GLY A 14 -10.31 -11.17 3.08
N VAL A 15 -9.11 -10.60 3.32
CA VAL A 15 -7.85 -11.36 3.37
C VAL A 15 -7.05 -11.01 4.64
N PRO A 16 -7.44 -11.55 5.81
CA PRO A 16 -6.90 -11.12 7.11
C PRO A 16 -5.41 -11.43 7.29
N ASP A 17 -4.89 -12.42 6.59
CA ASP A 17 -3.49 -12.86 6.69
C ASP A 17 -2.55 -12.09 5.76
N ALA A 18 -3.08 -11.26 4.86
CA ALA A 18 -2.29 -10.48 3.91
C ALA A 18 -2.05 -9.06 4.42
N ILE A 19 -0.80 -8.60 4.30
CA ILE A 19 -0.42 -7.21 4.56
C ILE A 19 -0.10 -6.56 3.21
N GLY A 20 -0.87 -5.52 2.88
CA GLY A 20 -0.60 -4.68 1.72
C GLY A 20 0.49 -3.66 2.01
N LEU A 21 1.32 -3.36 1.02
CA LEU A 21 2.26 -2.25 1.00
C LEU A 21 1.91 -1.37 -0.20
N ALA A 22 1.44 -0.16 0.06
CA ALA A 22 1.31 0.87 -0.97
C ALA A 22 2.58 1.71 -0.98
N GLU A 23 3.47 1.44 -1.93
CA GLU A 23 4.71 2.20 -2.09
C GLU A 23 4.44 3.58 -2.68
N ILE A 24 5.09 4.63 -2.16
CA ILE A 24 4.97 5.99 -2.71
C ILE A 24 5.33 6.04 -4.20
N THR A 25 6.27 5.21 -4.64
CA THR A 25 6.69 5.12 -6.05
C THR A 25 5.59 4.57 -6.96
N ALA A 26 4.62 3.85 -6.40
CA ALA A 26 3.47 3.32 -7.12
C ALA A 26 2.24 4.24 -7.03
N MET A 27 2.31 5.34 -6.26
CA MET A 27 1.20 6.28 -6.12
C MET A 27 1.22 7.34 -7.24
N PRO A 28 0.05 7.92 -7.58
CA PRO A 28 -0.01 9.09 -8.45
C PRO A 28 0.84 10.25 -7.89
N ALA A 29 1.45 11.04 -8.79
CA ALA A 29 2.21 12.21 -8.38
C ALA A 29 1.30 13.21 -7.63
N GLY A 30 1.72 13.63 -6.43
CA GLY A 30 0.95 14.54 -5.59
C GLY A 30 -0.09 13.85 -4.68
N PHE A 31 -0.17 12.52 -4.70
CA PHE A 31 -1.00 11.79 -3.74
C PHE A 31 -0.35 11.83 -2.35
N GLU A 32 -1.09 12.37 -1.37
CA GLU A 32 -0.65 12.34 0.02
C GLU A 32 -0.84 10.94 0.61
N LEU A 33 0.05 10.54 1.51
CA LEU A 33 -0.11 9.26 2.18
C LEU A 33 -1.43 9.26 2.97
N PRO A 34 -2.22 8.17 2.88
CA PRO A 34 -3.42 8.03 3.68
C PRO A 34 -3.09 8.14 5.17
N GLY A 35 -3.88 8.93 5.90
CA GLY A 35 -3.81 8.96 7.35
C GLY A 35 -4.15 7.60 7.96
N MET A 36 -3.74 7.37 9.21
CA MET A 36 -4.14 6.15 9.93
C MET A 36 -5.67 6.05 10.00
N GLY A 37 -6.20 4.89 9.58
CA GLY A 37 -7.65 4.63 9.56
C GLY A 37 -8.39 5.17 8.34
N ALA A 38 -7.68 5.78 7.37
CA ALA A 38 -8.28 6.12 6.08
C ALA A 38 -8.51 4.86 5.24
N GLU A 39 -9.67 4.79 4.58
CA GLU A 39 -9.98 3.77 3.59
C GLU A 39 -9.45 4.22 2.22
N VAL A 40 -8.85 3.30 1.47
CA VAL A 40 -8.34 3.55 0.12
C VAL A 40 -8.69 2.38 -0.79
N ALA A 41 -8.89 2.67 -2.07
CA ALA A 41 -9.02 1.63 -3.08
C ALA A 41 -7.74 1.52 -3.91
N GLY A 42 -7.41 0.30 -4.30
CA GLY A 42 -6.22 0.04 -5.10
C GLY A 42 -6.18 -1.36 -5.69
N GLU A 43 -5.23 -1.55 -6.60
CA GLU A 43 -5.03 -2.80 -7.30
C GLU A 43 -3.75 -3.49 -6.80
N VAL A 44 -3.82 -4.80 -6.59
CA VAL A 44 -2.63 -5.60 -6.30
C VAL A 44 -1.81 -5.74 -7.58
N ILE A 45 -0.61 -5.18 -7.58
CA ILE A 45 0.31 -5.21 -8.72
C ILE A 45 1.48 -6.18 -8.54
N TRP A 46 1.69 -6.69 -7.33
CA TRP A 46 2.72 -7.70 -7.02
C TRP A 46 2.40 -8.44 -5.72
N HIS A 47 2.91 -9.67 -5.55
CA HIS A 47 2.84 -10.40 -4.28
C HIS A 47 4.14 -11.17 -3.98
N VAL A 48 4.50 -11.28 -2.70
CA VAL A 48 5.59 -12.10 -2.18
C VAL A 48 5.01 -13.02 -1.10
N GLU A 49 4.78 -14.26 -1.48
CA GLU A 49 4.07 -15.24 -0.66
C GLU A 49 4.78 -15.55 0.66
N HIS A 50 6.12 -15.65 0.64
CA HIS A 50 6.91 -15.94 1.84
C HIS A 50 6.78 -14.89 2.96
N ASN A 51 6.39 -13.67 2.62
CA ASN A 51 6.22 -12.55 3.55
C ASN A 51 4.74 -12.19 3.77
N HIS A 52 3.81 -12.90 3.12
CA HIS A 52 2.40 -12.50 3.03
C HIS A 52 2.21 -11.02 2.62
N GLN A 53 3.13 -10.53 1.79
CA GLN A 53 3.16 -9.13 1.37
C GLN A 53 2.59 -8.99 -0.03
N VAL A 54 1.76 -7.97 -0.23
CA VAL A 54 1.31 -7.59 -1.57
C VAL A 54 1.58 -6.12 -1.82
N LYS A 55 2.00 -5.78 -3.04
CA LYS A 55 2.19 -4.40 -3.47
C LYS A 55 0.89 -3.89 -4.07
N ILE A 56 0.44 -2.73 -3.60
CA ILE A 56 -0.80 -2.13 -4.04
C ILE A 56 -0.50 -0.80 -4.74
N ARG A 57 -1.12 -0.61 -5.91
CA ARG A 57 -1.22 0.69 -6.57
C ARG A 57 -2.54 1.33 -6.15
N ILE A 58 -2.48 2.45 -5.44
CA ILE A 58 -3.69 3.20 -5.05
C ILE A 58 -4.32 3.83 -6.28
N THR A 59 -5.65 3.75 -6.39
CA THR A 59 -6.45 4.30 -7.49
C THR A 59 -7.50 5.30 -7.04
N SER A 60 -7.87 5.34 -5.75
CA SER A 60 -8.71 6.38 -5.14
C SER A 60 -8.46 6.52 -3.64
#